data_AF-A0A2E6R543-F1
#
_entry.id   AF-A0A2E6R543-F1
#
_cell.length_a   1.000
_cell.length_b   1.000
_cell.length_c   1.000
_cell.angle_alpha   90.00
_cell.angle_beta   90.00
_cell.angle_gamma   90.00
#
_symmetry.space_group_name_H-M   'P 1'
#
loop_
_entity.id
_entity.type
_entity.pdbx_description
1 polymer ?
#
loop_
_entity_poly.entity_id
_entity_poly.type
_entity_poly.pdbx_seq_one_letter_code
_entity_poly.pdbx_strand_id
1 'polypeptide(L)'
;MEMVAKVLDVWNASLCPKIELGGLYSRNPTAHKWKATYRAIVLRELTFWRVTDLLNQMVVLSKAGHVLGARILLRSTIETTGILIYLNQKMQLVIEGVETFNDFSALTTQLMLGSKNESTSHVAINVTHTILQKWCEKKYPGIFAIYTELCESAHPNFEGVCFGYSRVNEEEYETVFENR
;
A
#
# COMPACT_ATOMS: atom_id res chain seq x y z
N MET A 1 5.38 14.85 -13.15
CA MET A 1 3.97 14.41 -13.10
C MET A 1 3.48 13.75 -14.39
N GLU A 2 3.85 14.23 -15.57
CA GLU A 2 3.37 13.67 -16.85
C GLU A 2 3.74 12.19 -17.07
N MET A 3 4.97 11.78 -16.69
CA MET A 3 5.39 10.38 -16.75
C MET A 3 4.55 9.48 -15.83
N VAL A 4 4.23 9.94 -14.62
CA VAL A 4 3.40 9.19 -13.65
C VAL A 4 2.00 8.99 -14.21
N ALA A 5 1.41 10.02 -14.83
CA ALA A 5 0.10 9.92 -15.46
C ALA A 5 0.09 8.87 -16.59
N LYS A 6 1.09 8.87 -17.48
CA LYS A 6 1.21 7.87 -18.56
C LYS A 6 1.31 6.43 -18.03
N VAL A 7 2.05 6.22 -16.94
CA VAL A 7 2.13 4.90 -16.28
C VAL A 7 0.77 4.50 -15.71
N LEU A 8 0.05 5.44 -15.09
CA LEU A 8 -1.27 5.17 -14.52
C LEU A 8 -2.31 4.85 -15.60
N ASP A 9 -2.25 5.47 -16.77
CA ASP A 9 -3.14 5.11 -17.89
C ASP A 9 -3.00 3.62 -18.26
N VAL A 10 -1.75 3.13 -18.31
CA VAL A 10 -1.48 1.70 -18.55
C VAL A 10 -1.98 0.84 -17.38
N TRP A 11 -1.75 1.27 -16.14
CA TRP A 11 -2.18 0.51 -14.96
C TRP A 11 -3.70 0.40 -14.88
N ASN A 12 -4.41 1.52 -15.06
CA ASN A 12 -5.86 1.57 -15.12
C ASN A 12 -6.42 0.61 -16.18
N ALA A 13 -5.83 0.59 -17.39
CA ALA A 13 -6.24 -0.32 -18.46
C ALA A 13 -5.96 -1.81 -18.15
N SER A 14 -5.05 -2.10 -17.21
CA SER A 14 -4.64 -3.45 -16.83
C SER A 14 -5.33 -3.99 -15.55
N LEU A 15 -6.18 -3.20 -14.92
CA LEU A 15 -6.88 -3.61 -13.69
C LEU A 15 -7.79 -4.82 -13.95
N CYS A 16 -7.61 -5.87 -13.15
CA CYS A 16 -8.40 -7.09 -13.26
C CYS A 16 -9.81 -6.88 -12.65
N PRO A 17 -10.90 -6.91 -13.43
CA PRO A 17 -12.23 -6.59 -12.90
C PRO A 17 -12.86 -7.75 -12.10
N LYS A 18 -12.44 -8.99 -12.36
CA LYS A 18 -12.96 -10.18 -11.66
C LYS A 18 -11.99 -11.35 -11.73
N ILE A 19 -12.03 -12.21 -10.72
CA ILE A 19 -11.39 -13.53 -10.70
C ILE A 19 -12.48 -14.59 -10.54
N GLU A 20 -12.55 -15.53 -11.47
CA GLU A 20 -13.50 -16.64 -11.42
C GLU A 20 -12.85 -17.87 -10.77
N LEU A 21 -13.22 -18.18 -9.52
CA LEU A 21 -12.69 -19.34 -8.80
C LEU A 21 -12.96 -20.65 -9.54
N GLY A 22 -14.14 -20.80 -10.15
CA GLY A 22 -14.47 -21.97 -10.97
C GLY A 22 -13.50 -22.15 -12.13
N GLY A 23 -13.19 -21.06 -12.86
CA GLY A 23 -12.22 -21.08 -13.96
C GLY A 23 -10.80 -21.41 -13.50
N LEU A 24 -10.36 -20.90 -12.35
CA LEU A 24 -9.08 -21.27 -11.74
C LEU A 24 -9.05 -22.76 -11.36
N TYR A 25 -10.10 -23.24 -10.70
CA TYR A 25 -10.24 -24.63 -10.29
C TYR A 25 -10.22 -25.59 -11.49
N SER A 26 -10.95 -25.27 -12.56
CA SER A 26 -10.95 -26.07 -13.80
C SER A 26 -9.57 -26.13 -14.48
N ARG A 27 -8.74 -25.08 -14.36
CA ARG A 27 -7.37 -25.07 -14.92
C ARG A 27 -6.42 -25.97 -14.13
N ASN A 28 -6.49 -25.93 -12.80
CA ASN A 28 -5.67 -26.77 -11.93
C ASN A 28 -6.37 -27.05 -10.59
N PRO A 29 -7.07 -28.20 -10.48
CA PRO A 29 -7.77 -28.57 -9.25
C PRO A 29 -6.82 -28.74 -8.05
N THR A 30 -5.58 -29.17 -8.30
CA THR A 30 -4.58 -29.40 -7.24
C THR A 30 -4.07 -28.10 -6.64
N ALA A 31 -3.81 -27.08 -7.46
CA ALA A 31 -3.34 -25.78 -6.99
C ALA A 31 -4.47 -24.96 -6.36
N HIS A 32 -5.66 -25.00 -6.95
CA HIS A 32 -6.78 -24.15 -6.57
C HIS A 32 -7.81 -24.82 -5.65
N LYS A 33 -7.58 -26.05 -5.18
CA LYS A 33 -8.29 -26.59 -4.01
C LYS A 33 -7.97 -25.84 -2.71
N TRP A 34 -6.80 -25.18 -2.66
CA TRP A 34 -6.31 -24.52 -1.46
C TRP A 34 -6.75 -23.06 -1.42
N LYS A 35 -7.36 -22.64 -0.30
CA LYS A 35 -7.78 -21.24 -0.11
C LYS A 35 -6.61 -20.25 -0.20
N ALA A 36 -5.41 -20.65 0.22
CA ALA A 36 -4.23 -19.77 0.24
C ALA A 36 -3.87 -19.24 -1.16
N THR A 37 -3.94 -20.08 -2.21
CA THR A 37 -3.61 -19.66 -3.58
C THR A 37 -4.65 -18.68 -4.13
N TYR A 38 -5.94 -18.93 -3.84
CA TYR A 38 -7.01 -18.01 -4.18
C TYR A 38 -6.89 -16.67 -3.42
N ARG A 39 -6.61 -16.69 -2.12
CA ARG A 39 -6.41 -15.47 -1.35
C ARG A 39 -5.22 -14.66 -1.84
N ALA A 40 -4.12 -15.32 -2.23
CA ALA A 40 -2.94 -14.64 -2.75
C ALA A 40 -3.23 -13.88 -4.06
N ILE A 41 -3.94 -14.50 -5.02
CA ILE A 41 -4.29 -13.83 -6.28
C ILE A 41 -5.29 -12.69 -6.06
N VAL A 42 -6.31 -12.89 -5.22
CA VAL A 42 -7.26 -11.82 -4.89
C VAL A 42 -6.57 -10.67 -4.17
N LEU A 43 -5.67 -10.96 -3.23
CA LEU A 43 -4.91 -9.93 -2.50
C LEU A 43 -3.98 -9.16 -3.44
N ARG A 44 -3.36 -9.81 -4.43
CA ARG A 44 -2.60 -9.14 -5.50
C ARG A 44 -3.47 -8.13 -6.22
N GLU A 45 -4.65 -8.53 -6.71
CA GLU A 45 -5.52 -7.62 -7.46
C GLU A 45 -6.03 -6.48 -6.58
N LEU A 46 -6.54 -6.77 -5.38
CA LEU A 46 -7.02 -5.73 -4.46
C LEU A 46 -5.93 -4.70 -4.12
N THR A 47 -4.70 -5.17 -3.89
CA THR A 47 -3.53 -4.31 -3.66
C THR A 47 -3.24 -3.44 -4.89
N PHE A 48 -3.29 -4.02 -6.09
CA PHE A 48 -3.02 -3.29 -7.33
C PHE A 48 -4.10 -2.25 -7.65
N TRP A 49 -5.37 -2.59 -7.43
CA TRP A 49 -6.49 -1.65 -7.49
C TRP A 49 -6.28 -0.46 -6.55
N ARG A 50 -5.97 -0.73 -5.27
CA ARG A 50 -5.77 0.32 -4.27
C ARG A 50 -4.53 1.18 -4.56
N VAL A 51 -3.41 0.59 -4.97
CA VAL A 51 -2.22 1.35 -5.38
C VAL A 51 -2.52 2.28 -6.54
N THR A 52 -3.24 1.79 -7.55
CA THR A 52 -3.60 2.58 -8.74
C THR A 52 -4.54 3.73 -8.37
N ASP A 53 -5.55 3.48 -7.56
CA ASP A 53 -6.48 4.50 -7.07
C ASP A 53 -5.79 5.60 -6.24
N LEU A 54 -4.99 5.21 -5.25
CA LEU A 54 -4.24 6.17 -4.42
C LEU A 54 -3.31 7.05 -5.25
N LEU A 55 -2.62 6.49 -6.24
CA LEU A 55 -1.76 7.25 -7.14
C LEU A 55 -2.54 8.15 -8.10
N ASN A 56 -3.68 7.70 -8.63
CA ASN A 56 -4.56 8.56 -9.43
C ASN A 56 -4.99 9.80 -8.62
N GLN A 57 -5.43 9.60 -7.38
CA GLN A 57 -5.83 10.69 -6.48
C GLN A 57 -4.65 11.59 -6.10
N MET A 58 -3.47 11.01 -5.84
CA MET A 58 -2.24 11.77 -5.60
C MET A 58 -1.91 12.70 -6.77
N VAL A 59 -2.04 12.23 -8.01
CA VAL A 59 -1.81 13.05 -9.20
C VAL A 59 -2.79 14.20 -9.28
N VAL A 60 -4.07 13.99 -8.95
CA VAL A 60 -5.09 15.04 -8.92
C VAL A 60 -4.71 16.12 -7.90
N LEU A 61 -4.40 15.73 -6.67
CA LEU A 61 -4.02 16.67 -5.60
C LEU A 61 -2.74 17.43 -5.93
N SER A 62 -1.73 16.74 -6.47
CA SER A 62 -0.47 17.37 -6.88
C SER A 62 -0.68 18.40 -7.99
N LYS A 63 -1.58 18.15 -8.96
CA LYS A 63 -1.93 19.13 -10.00
C LYS A 63 -2.69 20.34 -9.46
N ALA A 64 -3.47 20.16 -8.39
CA ALA A 64 -4.19 21.22 -7.72
C ALA A 64 -3.34 22.03 -6.72
N GLY A 65 -2.05 21.68 -6.57
CA GLY A 65 -1.15 22.33 -5.60
C GLY A 65 -1.36 21.88 -4.16
N HIS A 66 -2.14 20.82 -3.91
CA HIS A 66 -2.36 20.27 -2.56
C HIS A 66 -1.27 19.24 -2.25
N VAL A 67 -0.04 19.70 -1.99
CA VAL A 67 1.15 18.85 -1.87
C VAL A 67 1.07 17.97 -0.63
N LEU A 68 0.58 18.50 0.50
CA LEU A 68 0.44 17.71 1.73
C LEU A 68 -0.49 16.51 1.53
N GLY A 69 -1.66 16.75 0.93
CA GLY A 69 -2.63 15.70 0.60
C GLY A 69 -2.04 14.66 -0.36
N ALA A 70 -1.28 15.08 -1.37
CA ALA A 70 -0.57 14.16 -2.26
C ALA A 70 0.45 13.29 -1.51
N ARG A 71 1.24 13.86 -0.59
CA ARG A 71 2.23 13.13 0.21
C ARG A 71 1.58 12.09 1.13
N ILE A 72 0.42 12.41 1.73
CA ILE A 72 -0.35 11.46 2.54
C ILE A 72 -0.81 10.26 1.71
N LEU A 73 -1.30 10.49 0.48
CA LEU A 73 -1.70 9.40 -0.42
C LEU A 73 -0.49 8.57 -0.85
N LEU A 74 0.65 9.20 -1.15
CA LEU A 74 1.88 8.50 -1.48
C LEU A 74 2.35 7.59 -0.33
N ARG A 75 2.25 8.06 0.93
CA ARG A 75 2.52 7.25 2.13
C ARG A 75 1.65 5.99 2.14
N SER A 76 0.34 6.14 1.92
CA SER A 76 -0.58 5.00 1.90
C SER A 76 -0.32 4.04 0.72
N THR A 77 0.15 4.57 -0.42
CA THR A 77 0.58 3.76 -1.56
C THR A 77 1.78 2.88 -1.20
N ILE A 78 2.76 3.39 -0.46
CA ILE A 78 3.93 2.61 0.00
C ILE A 78 3.49 1.49 0.94
N GLU A 79 2.63 1.80 1.92
CA GLU A 79 2.05 0.79 2.82
C GLU A 79 1.35 -0.33 2.04
N THR A 80 0.54 0.05 1.07
CA THR A 80 -0.25 -0.88 0.24
C THR A 80 0.67 -1.74 -0.65
N THR A 81 1.69 -1.13 -1.27
CA THR A 81 2.69 -1.84 -2.09
C THR A 81 3.50 -2.83 -1.24
N GLY A 82 3.80 -2.46 0.02
CA GLY A 82 4.49 -3.32 0.98
C GLY A 82 3.79 -4.66 1.19
N ILE A 83 2.45 -4.69 1.19
CA ILE A 83 1.67 -5.94 1.31
C ILE A 83 2.01 -6.90 0.17
N LEU A 84 2.11 -6.41 -1.06
CA LEU A 84 2.44 -7.24 -2.23
C LEU A 84 3.88 -7.75 -2.18
N ILE A 85 4.82 -6.88 -1.80
CA ILE A 85 6.24 -7.26 -1.61
C ILE A 85 6.35 -8.38 -0.56
N TYR A 86 5.66 -8.20 0.57
CA TYR A 86 5.66 -9.16 1.66
C TYR A 86 5.04 -10.49 1.27
N LEU A 87 3.87 -10.47 0.62
CA LEU A 87 3.21 -11.68 0.09
C LEU A 87 4.15 -12.45 -0.84
N ASN A 88 4.84 -11.75 -1.75
CA ASN A 88 5.77 -12.36 -2.70
C ASN A 88 6.99 -12.98 -2.00
N GLN A 89 7.58 -12.29 -1.01
CA GLN A 89 8.68 -12.83 -0.22
C GLN A 89 8.27 -14.08 0.56
N LYS A 90 7.07 -14.08 1.17
CA LYS A 90 6.55 -15.22 1.94
C LYS A 90 6.21 -16.40 1.03
N MET A 91 5.69 -16.14 -0.17
CA MET A 91 5.51 -17.18 -1.19
C MET A 91 6.84 -17.80 -1.61
N GLN A 92 7.88 -16.99 -1.81
CA GLN A 92 9.22 -17.46 -2.16
C GLN A 92 9.78 -18.40 -1.07
N LEU A 93 9.61 -18.07 0.21
CA LEU A 93 10.07 -18.92 1.31
C LEU A 93 9.35 -20.28 1.35
N VAL A 94 8.08 -20.35 0.93
CA VAL A 94 7.37 -21.63 0.79
C VAL A 94 7.94 -22.45 -0.36
N ILE A 95 8.24 -21.81 -1.50
CA ILE A 95 8.83 -22.47 -2.67
C ILE A 95 10.21 -23.03 -2.33
N GLU A 96 10.99 -22.30 -1.53
CA GLU A 96 12.32 -22.70 -1.06
C GLU A 96 12.28 -23.75 0.07
N GLY A 97 11.10 -24.12 0.56
CA GLY A 97 10.94 -25.09 1.65
C GLY A 97 11.32 -24.56 3.04
N VAL A 98 11.53 -23.25 3.18
CA VAL A 98 11.85 -22.59 4.45
C VAL A 98 10.59 -22.40 5.32
N GLU A 99 9.46 -22.09 4.69
CA GLU A 99 8.17 -21.94 5.37
C GLU A 99 7.17 -23.01 4.91
N THR A 100 6.30 -23.44 5.83
CA THR A 100 5.27 -24.42 5.47
C THR A 100 4.13 -23.77 4.72
N PHE A 101 3.45 -24.55 3.88
CA PHE A 101 2.24 -24.07 3.19
C PHE A 101 1.10 -23.71 4.17
N ASN A 102 1.06 -24.37 5.35
CA ASN A 102 0.08 -24.06 6.39
C ASN A 102 0.32 -22.68 7.00
N ASP A 103 1.58 -22.34 7.29
CA ASP A 103 1.95 -21.01 7.80
C ASP A 103 1.61 -19.93 6.77
N PHE A 104 1.87 -20.18 5.50
CA PHE A 104 1.46 -19.29 4.41
C PHE A 104 -0.06 -19.16 4.27
N SER A 105 -0.81 -20.24 4.49
CA SER A 105 -2.27 -20.20 4.51
C SER A 105 -2.81 -19.37 5.67
N ALA A 106 -2.20 -19.46 6.86
CA ALA A 106 -2.55 -18.60 8.00
C ALA A 106 -2.20 -17.13 7.70
N LEU A 107 -1.01 -16.87 7.16
CA LEU A 107 -0.57 -15.55 6.74
C LEU A 107 -1.56 -14.89 5.75
N THR A 108 -1.91 -15.59 4.67
CA THR A 108 -2.85 -15.04 3.66
C THR A 108 -4.23 -14.77 4.24
N THR A 109 -4.62 -15.45 5.32
CA THR A 109 -5.84 -15.15 6.07
C THR A 109 -5.70 -13.83 6.82
N GLN A 110 -4.60 -13.65 7.54
CA GLN A 110 -4.33 -12.40 8.29
C GLN A 110 -4.17 -11.19 7.35
N LEU A 111 -3.51 -11.33 6.21
CA LEU A 111 -3.36 -10.23 5.25
C LEU A 111 -4.67 -9.81 4.61
N MET A 112 -5.58 -10.76 4.35
CA MET A 112 -6.85 -10.49 3.67
C MET A 112 -7.96 -10.06 4.65
N LEU A 113 -8.01 -10.68 5.83
CA LEU A 113 -9.12 -10.55 6.75
C LEU A 113 -8.73 -9.94 8.09
N GLY A 114 -7.45 -9.68 8.34
CA GLY A 114 -6.99 -9.16 9.63
C GLY A 114 -7.53 -7.77 9.91
N SER A 115 -8.01 -7.55 11.14
CA SER A 115 -8.47 -6.25 11.61
C SER A 115 -7.80 -5.87 12.94
N LYS A 116 -7.69 -4.57 13.19
CA LYS A 116 -7.27 -4.01 14.48
C LYS A 116 -8.45 -3.65 15.39
N ASN A 117 -9.62 -3.39 14.82
CA ASN A 117 -10.82 -2.97 15.54
C ASN A 117 -11.83 -4.11 15.70
N GLU A 118 -11.37 -5.36 15.57
CA GLU A 118 -12.18 -6.56 15.77
C GLU A 118 -13.40 -6.68 14.83
N SER A 119 -13.41 -5.95 13.71
CA SER A 119 -14.42 -6.12 12.65
C SER A 119 -14.41 -7.51 12.02
N THR A 120 -13.36 -8.29 12.27
CA THR A 120 -13.21 -9.70 11.92
C THR A 120 -12.57 -10.44 13.10
N SER A 121 -12.64 -11.77 13.09
CA SER A 121 -11.99 -12.63 14.08
C SER A 121 -10.48 -12.82 13.86
N HIS A 122 -9.89 -12.11 12.89
CA HIS A 122 -8.50 -12.27 12.52
C HIS A 122 -7.70 -11.03 12.91
N VAL A 123 -6.51 -11.23 13.46
CA VAL A 123 -5.61 -10.13 13.85
C VAL A 123 -4.87 -9.60 12.63
N ALA A 124 -4.86 -8.28 12.46
CA ALA A 124 -4.09 -7.62 11.41
C ALA A 124 -2.58 -7.69 11.65
N ILE A 125 -1.82 -7.92 10.59
CA ILE A 125 -0.36 -7.81 10.60
C ILE A 125 0.03 -6.34 10.69
N ASN A 126 1.04 -6.01 11.49
CA ASN A 126 1.55 -4.66 11.60
C ASN A 126 2.28 -4.24 10.32
N VAL A 127 1.63 -3.41 9.50
CA VAL A 127 2.18 -2.96 8.22
C VAL A 127 3.49 -2.19 8.40
N THR A 128 3.55 -1.27 9.36
CA THR A 128 4.73 -0.41 9.57
C THR A 128 5.97 -1.19 10.00
N HIS A 129 5.90 -1.89 11.13
CA HIS A 129 7.08 -2.50 11.74
C HIS A 129 7.38 -3.90 11.19
N THR A 130 6.34 -4.68 10.87
CA THR A 130 6.55 -6.01 10.30
C THR A 130 6.81 -5.88 8.81
N ILE A 131 5.86 -5.33 8.05
CA ILE A 131 5.96 -5.37 6.58
C ILE A 131 7.02 -4.38 6.07
N LEU A 132 6.92 -3.09 6.39
CA LEU A 132 7.83 -2.08 5.83
C LEU A 132 9.23 -2.17 6.44
N GLN A 133 9.33 -1.97 7.76
CA GLN A 133 10.62 -1.87 8.45
C GLN A 133 11.44 -3.16 8.41
N LYS A 134 10.80 -4.33 8.55
CA LYS A 134 11.53 -5.61 8.62
C LYS A 134 11.63 -6.31 7.26
N TRP A 135 10.52 -6.44 6.53
CA TRP A 135 10.50 -7.27 5.32
C TRP A 135 10.82 -6.50 4.04
N CYS A 136 10.22 -5.33 3.85
CA CYS A 136 10.45 -4.51 2.65
C CYS A 136 11.85 -3.91 2.67
N GLU A 137 12.29 -3.35 3.79
CA GLU A 137 13.64 -2.78 3.95
C GLU A 137 14.75 -3.77 3.59
N LYS A 138 14.58 -5.06 3.93
CA LYS A 138 15.53 -6.11 3.57
C LYS A 138 15.71 -6.27 2.05
N LYS A 139 14.64 -6.07 1.27
CA LYS A 139 14.67 -6.23 -0.19
C LYS A 139 14.87 -4.91 -0.94
N TYR A 140 14.39 -3.81 -0.38
CA TYR A 140 14.45 -2.47 -0.93
C TYR A 140 14.94 -1.52 0.17
N PRO A 141 16.26 -1.47 0.43
CA PRO A 141 16.82 -0.58 1.43
C PRO A 141 16.44 0.89 1.17
N GLY A 142 16.07 1.60 2.22
CA GLY A 142 15.62 2.99 2.19
C GLY A 142 14.10 3.17 2.08
N ILE A 143 13.32 2.12 1.78
CA ILE A 143 11.86 2.26 1.68
C ILE A 143 11.22 2.67 3.00
N PHE A 144 11.75 2.19 4.13
CA PHE A 144 11.25 2.57 5.46
C PHE A 144 11.61 4.02 5.82
N ALA A 145 12.78 4.50 5.37
CA ALA A 145 13.18 5.89 5.56
C ALA A 145 12.25 6.84 4.80
N ILE A 146 11.95 6.54 3.53
CA ILE A 146 11.00 7.31 2.70
C ILE A 146 9.61 7.32 3.35
N TYR A 147 9.12 6.16 3.80
CA TYR A 147 7.84 6.08 4.52
C TYR A 147 7.84 6.94 5.79
N THR A 148 8.93 6.96 6.55
CA THR A 148 9.05 7.72 7.80
C THR A 148 9.06 9.23 7.52
N GLU A 149 9.77 9.68 6.49
CA GLU A 149 9.74 11.09 6.06
C GLU A 149 8.31 11.53 5.68
N LEU A 150 7.58 10.69 4.94
CA LEU A 150 6.18 10.98 4.58
C LEU A 150 5.22 10.95 5.78
N CYS A 151 5.59 10.32 6.91
CA CYS A 151 4.81 10.41 8.13
C CYS A 151 4.81 11.82 8.71
N GLU A 152 5.87 12.61 8.49
CA GLU A 152 5.91 13.99 8.96
C GLU A 152 4.79 14.82 8.33
N SER A 153 4.44 14.55 7.07
CA SER A 153 3.33 15.22 6.38
C SER A 153 1.94 14.73 6.82
N ALA A 154 1.84 13.56 7.44
CA ALA A 154 0.55 12.93 7.79
C ALA A 154 0.12 13.19 9.23
N HIS A 155 1.06 13.50 10.13
CA HIS A 155 0.78 13.77 11.53
C HIS A 155 0.52 15.26 11.77
N PRO A 156 -0.24 15.62 12.82
CA PRO A 156 -0.47 17.02 13.19
C PRO A 156 0.77 17.62 13.91
N ASN A 157 1.94 17.56 13.25
CA ASN A 157 3.20 18.14 13.72
C ASN A 157 3.49 19.45 12.95
N PHE A 158 4.72 19.94 13.04
CA PHE A 158 5.12 21.16 12.34
C PHE A 158 4.93 21.08 10.82
N GLU A 159 5.36 19.99 10.17
CA GLU A 159 5.25 19.83 8.72
C GLU A 159 3.79 19.67 8.27
N GLY A 160 3.04 18.78 8.96
CA GLY A 160 1.65 18.47 8.64
C GLY A 160 0.62 19.52 9.06
N VAL A 161 1.01 20.55 9.82
CA VAL A 161 0.11 21.66 10.21
C VAL A 161 0.70 23.00 9.80
N CYS A 162 1.70 23.48 10.55
CA CYS A 162 2.18 24.85 10.42
C CYS A 162 2.80 25.10 9.04
N PHE A 163 3.71 24.24 8.60
CA PHE A 163 4.39 24.39 7.31
C PHE A 163 3.44 24.14 6.12
N GLY A 164 2.59 23.11 6.21
CA GLY A 164 1.67 22.74 5.13
C GLY A 164 0.47 23.68 4.97
N TYR A 165 0.02 24.35 6.04
CA TYR A 165 -1.18 25.20 6.02
C TYR A 165 -0.93 26.69 6.28
N SER A 166 0.33 27.13 6.41
CA SER A 166 0.62 28.54 6.60
C SER A 166 1.95 28.99 5.99
N ARG A 167 2.06 30.31 5.85
CA ARG A 167 3.30 31.03 5.54
C ARG A 167 3.35 32.31 6.38
N VAL A 168 4.50 32.60 6.96
CA VAL A 168 4.74 33.86 7.66
C VAL A 168 5.20 34.90 6.64
N ASN A 169 4.53 36.05 6.61
CA ASN A 169 4.97 37.25 5.92
C ASN A 169 5.61 38.19 6.95
N GLU A 170 6.94 38.16 7.04
CA GLU A 170 7.68 38.92 8.04
C GLU A 170 7.64 40.43 7.79
N GLU A 171 7.50 40.87 6.52
CA GLU A 171 7.48 42.29 6.15
C GLU A 171 6.19 42.96 6.62
N GLU A 172 5.05 42.28 6.44
CA GLU A 172 3.73 42.80 6.82
C GLU A 172 3.31 42.36 8.24
N TYR A 173 4.14 41.56 8.93
CA TYR A 173 3.84 40.97 10.24
C TYR A 173 2.56 40.11 10.25
N GLU A 174 2.32 39.35 9.18
CA GLU A 174 1.11 38.54 9.00
C GLU A 174 1.41 37.03 8.91
N THR A 175 0.44 36.22 9.32
CA THR A 175 0.40 34.78 9.00
C THR A 175 -0.69 34.54 7.97
N VAL A 176 -0.28 34.04 6.80
CA VAL A 176 -1.19 33.68 5.71
C VAL A 176 -1.50 32.20 5.82
N PHE A 177 -2.79 31.85 5.79
CA PHE A 177 -3.23 30.46 5.75
C PHE A 177 -3.52 30.05 4.31
N GLU A 178 -2.90 28.96 3.87
CA GLU A 178 -2.99 28.46 2.50
C GLU A 178 -2.72 26.95 2.49
N ASN A 179 -3.32 26.20 1.57
CA ASN A 179 -3.10 24.76 1.45
C ASN A 179 -1.96 24.52 0.45
N ARG A 180 -0.76 24.22 0.97
CA ARG A 180 0.50 24.16 0.20
C ARG A 180 0.93 22.76 -0.21
#